data_AF-A0A7S1EA12-F1
#
_entry.id   AF-A0A7S1EA12-F1
#
_cell.length_a   1.000
_cell.length_b   1.000
_cell.length_c   1.000
_cell.angle_alpha   90.00
_cell.angle_beta   90.00
_cell.angle_gamma   90.00
#
_symmetry.space_group_name_H-M   'P 1'
#
loop_
_entity.id
_entity.type
_entity.pdbx_description
1 polymer ?
#
loop_
_entity_poly.entity_id
_entity_poly.type
_entity_poly.pdbx_seq_one_letter_code
_entity_poly.pdbx_strand_id
1 'polypeptide(L)'
;MAEHMYVRAVAAAPKHIHSLRNYGFFLYYVRRDYVNAESMFRRALEEEPDEIDVLSGYGSLLYYVHRNLPKAQSMFQRALKVVPDHTNTLHTYGKLLQYGRSDPAQAAPLYDRVLATQPNHVGVLLDYASLLYESASRASLPLSRDKALDKAASLW
;
A
#
# COMPACT_ATOMS: atom_id res chain seq x y z
N MET A 1 -28.16 0.89 7.77
CA MET A 1 -28.74 -0.20 6.94
C MET A 1 -27.67 -1.14 6.39
N ALA A 2 -26.61 -0.66 5.73
CA ALA A 2 -25.55 -1.52 5.16
C ALA A 2 -24.81 -2.38 6.22
N GLU A 3 -24.36 -1.77 7.32
CA GLU A 3 -23.65 -2.47 8.40
C GLU A 3 -24.45 -3.65 8.98
N HIS A 4 -25.75 -3.46 9.21
CA HIS A 4 -26.65 -4.53 9.66
C HIS A 4 -26.68 -5.72 8.70
N MET A 5 -26.63 -5.49 7.39
CA MET A 5 -26.59 -6.57 6.39
C MET A 5 -25.26 -7.30 6.41
N TYR A 6 -24.14 -6.61 6.60
CA TYR A 6 -22.84 -7.25 6.77
C TYR A 6 -22.77 -8.11 8.03
N VAL A 7 -23.23 -7.58 9.17
CA VAL A 7 -23.28 -8.33 10.44
C VAL A 7 -24.11 -9.60 10.28
N ARG A 8 -25.30 -9.51 9.66
CA ARG A 8 -26.15 -10.68 9.38
C ARG A 8 -25.47 -11.68 8.44
N ALA A 9 -24.80 -11.21 7.38
CA ALA A 9 -24.09 -12.08 6.44
C ALA A 9 -22.94 -12.84 7.13
N VAL A 10 -22.17 -12.18 8.00
CA VAL A 10 -21.10 -12.82 8.77
C VAL A 10 -21.66 -13.76 9.84
N ALA A 11 -22.80 -13.42 10.47
CA ALA A 11 -23.45 -14.32 11.43
C ALA A 11 -24.00 -15.58 10.76
N ALA A 12 -24.60 -15.45 9.57
CA ALA A 12 -25.16 -16.58 8.82
C ALA A 12 -24.08 -17.50 8.26
N ALA A 13 -22.92 -16.96 7.87
CA ALA A 13 -21.80 -17.73 7.35
C ALA A 13 -20.45 -17.19 7.89
N PRO A 14 -20.04 -17.59 9.11
CA PRO A 14 -18.87 -17.01 9.80
C PRO A 14 -17.52 -17.20 9.12
N LYS A 15 -17.42 -18.14 8.18
CA LYS A 15 -16.20 -18.49 7.45
C LYS A 15 -16.28 -18.12 5.97
N HIS A 16 -17.38 -17.49 5.52
CA HIS A 16 -17.53 -17.14 4.11
C HIS A 16 -16.63 -15.97 3.73
N ILE A 17 -15.63 -16.26 2.89
CA ILE A 17 -14.54 -15.33 2.55
C ILE A 17 -15.03 -13.98 2.05
N HIS A 18 -16.00 -13.96 1.12
CA HIS A 18 -16.50 -12.70 0.55
C HIS A 18 -17.25 -11.85 1.59
N SER A 19 -17.94 -12.48 2.54
CA SER A 19 -18.61 -11.75 3.62
C SER A 19 -17.61 -11.11 4.55
N LEU A 20 -16.55 -11.85 4.93
CA LEU A 20 -15.47 -11.36 5.78
C LEU A 20 -14.69 -10.23 5.09
N ARG A 21 -14.25 -10.46 3.84
CA ARG A 21 -13.57 -9.47 3.00
C ARG A 21 -14.37 -8.18 2.87
N ASN A 22 -15.63 -8.28 2.41
CA ASN A 22 -16.45 -7.10 2.13
C ASN A 22 -16.78 -6.33 3.41
N TYR A 23 -17.04 -7.03 4.51
CA TYR A 23 -17.28 -6.37 5.79
C TYR A 23 -16.00 -5.71 6.31
N GLY A 24 -14.84 -6.37 6.20
CA GLY A 24 -13.54 -5.80 6.55
C GLY A 24 -13.26 -4.50 5.79
N PHE A 25 -13.49 -4.48 4.48
CA PHE A 25 -13.34 -3.27 3.67
C PHE A 25 -14.35 -2.18 4.03
N PHE A 26 -15.60 -2.53 4.31
CA PHE A 26 -16.60 -1.57 4.79
C PHE A 26 -16.19 -0.95 6.12
N LEU A 27 -15.71 -1.77 7.06
CA LEU A 27 -15.21 -1.31 8.36
C LEU A 27 -13.98 -0.39 8.19
N TYR A 28 -13.06 -0.75 7.30
CA TYR A 28 -11.84 0.00 7.04
C TYR A 28 -12.12 1.37 6.38
N TYR A 29 -12.84 1.40 5.26
CA TYR A 29 -13.02 2.61 4.45
C TYR A 29 -14.18 3.48 4.94
N VAL A 30 -15.28 2.89 5.39
CA VAL A 30 -16.52 3.62 5.70
C VAL A 30 -16.62 3.92 7.20
N ARG A 31 -16.46 2.89 8.04
CA ARG A 31 -16.61 3.06 9.50
C ARG A 31 -15.34 3.57 10.18
N ARG A 32 -14.18 3.38 9.54
CA ARG A 32 -12.85 3.60 10.14
C ARG A 32 -12.67 2.84 11.46
N ASP A 33 -13.35 1.70 11.57
CA ASP A 33 -13.24 0.79 12.70
C ASP A 33 -12.14 -0.23 12.38
N TYR A 34 -10.90 0.20 12.60
CA TYR A 34 -9.73 -0.57 12.19
C TYR A 34 -9.54 -1.85 13.02
N VAL A 35 -10.02 -1.87 14.27
CA VAL A 35 -9.94 -3.06 15.14
C VAL A 35 -10.83 -4.17 14.58
N ASN A 36 -12.09 -3.84 14.25
CA ASN A 36 -12.98 -4.83 13.67
C ASN A 36 -12.61 -5.16 12.21
N ALA A 37 -12.09 -4.19 11.44
CA ALA A 37 -11.59 -4.44 10.09
C ALA A 37 -10.44 -5.47 10.10
N GLU A 38 -9.47 -5.30 11.00
CA GLU A 38 -8.37 -6.26 11.18
C GLU A 38 -8.87 -7.64 11.58
N SER A 39 -9.85 -7.72 12.49
CA SER A 39 -10.48 -9.00 12.86
C SER A 39 -11.09 -9.69 11.64
N MET A 40 -11.79 -8.95 10.77
CA MET A 40 -12.37 -9.53 9.55
C MET A 40 -11.30 -9.97 8.56
N PHE A 41 -10.25 -9.17 8.35
CA PHE A 41 -9.15 -9.52 7.45
C PHE A 41 -8.38 -10.74 7.95
N ARG A 42 -8.10 -10.85 9.26
CA ARG A 42 -7.44 -12.02 9.82
C ARG A 42 -8.25 -13.28 9.65
N ARG A 43 -9.55 -13.24 9.97
CA ARG A 43 -10.46 -14.38 9.76
C ARG A 43 -10.54 -14.77 8.29
N ALA A 44 -10.57 -13.80 7.38
CA ALA A 44 -10.54 -14.07 5.96
C ALA A 44 -9.26 -14.81 5.54
N LEU A 45 -8.09 -14.38 6.03
CA LEU A 45 -6.81 -15.04 5.73
C LEU A 45 -6.59 -16.37 6.47
N GLU A 46 -7.35 -16.65 7.54
CA GLU A 46 -7.37 -17.96 8.18
C GLU A 46 -8.09 -19.00 7.30
N GLU A 47 -9.15 -18.59 6.58
CA GLU A 47 -9.88 -19.48 5.68
C GLU A 47 -9.22 -19.54 4.28
N GLU A 48 -8.76 -18.41 3.74
CA GLU A 48 -8.06 -18.32 2.46
C GLU A 48 -6.76 -17.50 2.61
N PRO A 49 -5.62 -18.15 2.88
CA PRO A 49 -4.36 -17.47 3.16
C PRO A 49 -3.83 -16.59 2.02
N ASP A 50 -4.24 -16.89 0.79
CA ASP A 50 -3.72 -16.29 -0.44
C ASP A 50 -4.75 -15.39 -1.15
N GLU A 51 -5.81 -14.98 -0.44
CA GLU A 51 -6.79 -14.01 -0.96
C GLU A 51 -6.12 -12.64 -1.16
N ILE A 52 -5.97 -12.26 -2.43
CA ILE A 52 -5.12 -11.15 -2.89
C ILE A 52 -5.60 -9.78 -2.40
N ASP A 53 -6.92 -9.57 -2.40
CA ASP A 53 -7.50 -8.28 -2.01
C ASP A 53 -7.42 -8.09 -0.50
N VAL A 54 -7.67 -9.14 0.28
CA VAL A 54 -7.54 -9.12 1.74
C VAL A 54 -6.09 -8.95 2.14
N LEU A 55 -5.14 -9.64 1.48
CA LEU A 55 -3.70 -9.41 1.71
C LEU A 55 -3.33 -7.94 1.44
N SER A 56 -3.79 -7.37 0.33
CA SER A 56 -3.52 -5.98 -0.02
C SER A 56 -4.15 -4.99 0.97
N GLY A 57 -5.42 -5.18 1.31
CA GLY A 57 -6.16 -4.35 2.26
C GLY A 57 -5.59 -4.43 3.69
N TYR A 58 -5.23 -5.63 4.13
CA TYR A 58 -4.58 -5.82 5.43
C TYR A 58 -3.18 -5.22 5.47
N GLY A 59 -2.43 -5.31 4.36
CA GLY A 59 -1.16 -4.60 4.18
C GLY A 59 -1.32 -3.08 4.36
N SER A 60 -2.33 -2.48 3.74
CA SER A 60 -2.65 -1.06 3.93
C SER A 60 -3.02 -0.74 5.39
N LEU A 61 -3.80 -1.58 6.06
CA LEU A 61 -4.15 -1.40 7.48
C LEU A 61 -2.89 -1.44 8.36
N LEU A 62 -2.05 -2.46 8.20
CA LEU A 62 -0.79 -2.60 8.94
C LEU A 62 0.12 -1.39 8.78
N TYR A 63 0.14 -0.80 7.58
CA TYR A 63 0.93 0.39 7.31
C TYR A 63 0.34 1.66 7.92
N TYR A 64 -0.91 1.99 7.56
CA TYR A 64 -1.49 3.30 7.90
C TYR A 64 -1.94 3.39 9.35
N VAL A 65 -2.40 2.28 9.93
CA VAL A 65 -2.92 2.23 11.31
C VAL A 65 -1.81 1.82 12.28
N HIS A 66 -1.15 0.68 12.01
CA HIS A 66 -0.16 0.12 12.92
C HIS A 66 1.26 0.63 12.70
N ARG A 67 1.51 1.44 11.66
CA ARG A 67 2.84 1.94 11.29
C ARG A 67 3.87 0.83 11.11
N ASN A 68 3.41 -0.37 10.75
CA ASN A 68 4.23 -1.56 10.61
C ASN A 68 4.58 -1.81 9.14
N LEU A 69 5.57 -1.07 8.65
CA LEU A 69 6.05 -1.19 7.27
C LEU A 69 6.50 -2.63 6.93
N PRO A 70 7.33 -3.32 7.73
CA PRO A 70 7.80 -4.66 7.38
C PRO A 70 6.66 -5.67 7.20
N LYS A 71 5.67 -5.69 8.10
CA LYS A 71 4.51 -6.58 7.95
C LYS A 71 3.63 -6.18 6.77
N ALA A 72 3.43 -4.89 6.53
CA ALA A 72 2.68 -4.42 5.38
C ALA A 72 3.33 -4.89 4.06
N GLN A 73 4.64 -4.67 3.89
CA GLN A 73 5.38 -5.14 2.71
C GLN A 73 5.27 -6.66 2.53
N SER A 74 5.35 -7.42 3.62
CA SER A 74 5.16 -8.88 3.57
C SER A 74 3.79 -9.26 3.01
N MET A 75 2.71 -8.56 3.38
CA MET A 75 1.37 -8.84 2.84
C MET A 75 1.27 -8.52 1.34
N PHE A 76 1.78 -7.36 0.90
CA PHE A 76 1.81 -7.01 -0.53
C PHE A 76 2.65 -7.98 -1.35
N GLN A 77 3.82 -8.37 -0.85
CA GLN A 77 4.68 -9.35 -1.50
C GLN A 77 4.02 -10.73 -1.59
N ARG A 78 3.26 -11.15 -0.57
CA ARG A 78 2.46 -12.39 -0.64
C ARG A 78 1.40 -12.29 -1.73
N ALA A 79 0.62 -11.20 -1.78
CA ALA A 79 -0.37 -10.99 -2.83
C ALA A 79 0.25 -11.05 -4.24
N LEU A 80 1.41 -10.41 -4.43
CA LEU A 80 2.14 -10.41 -5.70
C LEU A 80 2.87 -11.74 -6.00
N LYS A 81 3.02 -12.65 -5.04
CA LYS A 81 3.46 -14.03 -5.32
C LYS A 81 2.34 -14.85 -5.92
N VAL A 82 1.10 -14.61 -5.51
CA VAL A 82 -0.10 -15.31 -6.01
C VAL A 82 -0.43 -14.83 -7.41
N VAL A 83 -0.55 -13.51 -7.60
CA VAL A 83 -0.73 -12.89 -8.92
C VAL A 83 0.30 -11.79 -9.10
N PRO A 84 1.39 -12.06 -9.84
CA PRO A 84 2.48 -11.12 -10.06
C PRO A 84 2.00 -9.75 -10.53
N ASP A 85 1.21 -9.70 -11.60
CA ASP A 85 0.84 -8.43 -12.24
C ASP A 85 -0.54 -7.95 -11.80
N HIS A 86 -0.93 -8.23 -10.55
CA HIS A 86 -2.18 -7.74 -10.00
C HIS A 86 -2.14 -6.21 -9.85
N THR A 87 -2.82 -5.52 -10.77
CA THR A 87 -2.76 -4.07 -10.94
C THR A 87 -3.05 -3.31 -9.66
N ASN A 88 -4.13 -3.67 -8.95
CA ASN A 88 -4.54 -2.97 -7.74
C ASN A 88 -3.50 -3.11 -6.61
N THR A 89 -2.90 -4.30 -6.46
CA THR A 89 -1.85 -4.56 -5.47
C THR A 89 -0.56 -3.82 -5.82
N LEU A 90 -0.13 -3.87 -7.08
CA LEU A 90 1.05 -3.14 -7.56
C LEU A 90 0.90 -1.63 -7.36
N HIS A 91 -0.25 -1.07 -7.76
CA HIS A 91 -0.53 0.36 -7.62
C HIS A 91 -0.59 0.77 -6.14
N THR A 92 -1.34 0.05 -5.32
CA THR A 92 -1.45 0.33 -3.88
C THR A 92 -0.10 0.22 -3.17
N TYR A 93 0.70 -0.80 -3.50
CA TYR A 93 2.02 -0.98 -2.91
C TYR A 93 3.00 0.12 -3.35
N GLY A 94 3.00 0.48 -4.64
CA GLY A 94 3.79 1.60 -5.17
C GLY A 94 3.46 2.91 -4.47
N LYS A 95 2.17 3.23 -4.29
CA LYS A 95 1.73 4.43 -3.56
C LYS A 95 2.21 4.44 -2.12
N LEU A 96 2.17 3.29 -1.45
CA LEU A 96 2.66 3.16 -0.09
C LEU A 96 4.16 3.42 -0.03
N LEU A 97 4.95 2.88 -0.96
CA LEU A 97 6.40 3.10 -1.00
C LEU A 97 6.75 4.56 -1.32
N GLN A 98 6.00 5.20 -2.23
CA GLN A 98 6.22 6.58 -2.63
C GLN A 98 5.83 7.59 -1.55
N TYR A 99 4.59 7.53 -1.08
CA TYR A 99 4.02 8.53 -0.17
C TYR A 99 4.15 8.16 1.30
N GLY A 100 4.58 6.94 1.57
CA GLY A 100 4.87 6.49 2.92
C GLY A 100 6.21 7.01 3.44
N ARG A 101 6.43 6.83 4.75
CA ARG A 101 7.76 6.80 5.39
C ARG A 101 8.56 5.56 4.93
N SER A 102 8.69 5.39 3.63
CA SER A 102 9.30 4.24 2.95
C SER A 102 10.28 4.75 1.89
N ASP A 103 10.86 3.83 1.10
CA ASP A 103 11.79 4.18 0.05
C ASP A 103 11.06 4.41 -1.29
N PRO A 104 10.89 5.67 -1.72
CA PRO A 104 10.17 5.99 -2.95
C PRO A 104 10.86 5.45 -4.21
N ALA A 105 12.17 5.13 -4.15
CA ALA A 105 12.88 4.55 -5.29
C ALA A 105 12.34 3.16 -5.68
N GLN A 106 11.73 2.45 -4.73
CA GLN A 106 11.15 1.13 -4.96
C GLN A 106 9.74 1.18 -5.58
N ALA A 107 9.11 2.35 -5.69
CA ALA A 107 7.78 2.50 -6.28
C ALA A 107 7.81 2.42 -7.83
N ALA A 108 8.83 2.99 -8.47
CA ALA A 108 8.98 3.01 -9.93
C ALA A 108 8.84 1.63 -10.60
N PRO A 109 9.57 0.57 -10.17
CA PRO A 109 9.43 -0.75 -10.81
C PRO A 109 8.04 -1.38 -10.63
N LEU A 110 7.26 -0.97 -9.62
CA LEU A 110 5.88 -1.44 -9.48
C LEU A 110 4.95 -0.74 -10.47
N TYR A 111 5.16 0.57 -10.69
CA TYR A 111 4.42 1.33 -11.68
C TYR A 111 4.73 0.88 -13.10
N ASP A 112 6.00 0.60 -13.42
CA ASP A 112 6.41 0.06 -14.73
C ASP A 112 5.65 -1.23 -15.06
N ARG A 113 5.48 -2.13 -14.09
CA ARG A 113 4.73 -3.38 -14.28
C ARG A 113 3.25 -3.16 -14.54
N VAL A 114 2.64 -2.17 -13.89
CA VAL A 114 1.25 -1.80 -14.22
C VAL A 114 1.18 -1.25 -15.64
N LEU A 115 2.06 -0.33 -16.01
CA LEU A 115 2.03 0.31 -17.33
C LEU A 115 2.40 -0.64 -18.47
N ALA A 116 3.19 -1.68 -18.20
CA ALA A 116 3.47 -2.74 -19.17
C ALA A 116 2.20 -3.51 -19.60
N THR A 117 1.24 -3.69 -18.68
CA THR A 117 -0.03 -4.38 -18.96
C THR A 117 -1.15 -3.40 -19.29
N GLN A 118 -1.11 -2.18 -18.75
CA GLN A 118 -2.13 -1.16 -18.88
C GLN A 118 -1.47 0.22 -19.11
N PRO A 119 -1.01 0.51 -20.36
CA PRO A 119 -0.25 1.72 -20.66
C PRO A 119 -0.98 3.03 -20.34
N ASN A 120 -2.32 3.01 -20.37
CA ASN A 120 -3.18 4.16 -20.14
C ASN A 120 -3.81 4.15 -18.74
N HIS A 121 -3.24 3.43 -17.76
CA HIS A 121 -3.75 3.43 -16.39
C HIS A 121 -3.51 4.79 -15.71
N VAL A 122 -4.53 5.66 -15.81
CA VAL A 122 -4.48 7.07 -15.39
C VAL A 122 -3.94 7.24 -13.96
N GLY A 123 -4.39 6.42 -13.02
CA GLY A 123 -3.96 6.53 -11.62
C GLY A 123 -2.47 6.27 -11.42
N VAL A 124 -1.88 5.36 -12.20
CA VAL A 124 -0.45 5.05 -12.10
C VAL A 124 0.37 6.09 -12.86
N LEU A 125 -0.11 6.57 -14.01
CA LEU A 125 0.55 7.65 -14.75
C LEU A 125 0.70 8.91 -13.88
N LEU A 126 -0.35 9.28 -13.13
CA LEU A 126 -0.31 10.45 -12.24
C LEU A 126 0.65 10.24 -11.06
N ASP A 127 0.55 9.12 -10.36
CA ASP A 127 1.41 8.84 -9.21
C ASP A 127 2.89 8.70 -9.65
N TYR A 128 3.15 8.09 -10.81
CA TYR A 128 4.50 7.95 -11.36
C TYR A 128 5.08 9.28 -11.85
N ALA A 129 4.28 10.13 -12.51
CA ALA A 129 4.72 11.48 -12.87
C ALA A 129 5.11 12.30 -11.62
N SER A 130 4.33 12.20 -10.53
CA SER A 130 4.68 12.81 -9.24
C SER A 130 6.02 12.31 -8.72
N LEU A 131 6.26 10.99 -8.77
CA LEU A 131 7.51 10.38 -8.33
C LEU A 131 8.71 10.93 -9.11
N LEU A 132 8.60 11.00 -10.44
CA LEU A 132 9.65 11.50 -11.32
C LEU A 132 9.93 12.98 -11.06
N TYR A 133 8.89 13.80 -10.93
CA TYR A 133 9.01 15.23 -10.61
C TYR A 133 9.72 15.47 -9.25
N GLU A 134 9.34 14.73 -8.21
CA GLU A 134 10.00 14.80 -6.90
C GLU A 134 11.46 14.34 -6.96
N SER A 135 11.78 13.32 -7.76
CA SER A 135 13.16 12.85 -7.92
C SER A 135 14.05 13.88 -8.63
N ALA A 136 13.52 14.51 -9.70
CA ALA A 136 14.23 15.52 -10.48
C ALA A 136 14.44 16.81 -9.68
N SER A 137 13.43 17.25 -8.94
CA SER A 137 13.54 18.42 -8.07
C SER A 137 14.59 18.21 -6.97
N ARG A 138 14.65 17.04 -6.33
CA ARG A 138 15.71 16.71 -5.36
C ARG A 138 17.10 16.68 -5.98
N ALA A 139 17.25 16.15 -7.20
CA ALA A 139 18.52 16.13 -7.92
C ALA A 139 19.00 17.54 -8.34
N SER A 140 18.06 18.47 -8.57
CA SER A 140 18.35 19.87 -8.92
C SER A 140 18.71 20.75 -7.72
N LEU A 141 18.48 20.28 -6.48
CA LEU A 141 18.95 20.98 -5.29
C LEU A 141 20.49 20.88 -5.26
N PRO A 142 21.23 21.99 -5.08
CA PRO A 142 22.67 21.95 -4.97
C PRO A 142 23.07 21.11 -3.75
N LEU A 143 23.50 19.87 -3.98
CA LEU A 143 24.15 19.03 -2.98
C LEU A 143 25.40 19.76 -2.47
N SER A 144 25.38 20.18 -1.19
CA SER A 144 26.53 20.61 -0.39
C SER A 144 27.26 21.92 -0.78
N ARG A 145 26.66 23.08 -0.49
CA ARG A 145 27.49 24.24 -0.06
C ARG A 145 28.15 24.00 1.31
N ASP A 146 27.65 23.04 2.09
CA ASP A 146 28.10 22.77 3.47
C ASP A 146 29.26 21.76 3.62
N LYS A 147 29.85 21.24 2.54
CA LYS A 147 31.14 20.53 2.62
C LYS A 147 32.33 21.31 2.07
N ALA A 148 32.08 22.42 1.36
CA ALA A 148 33.13 23.30 0.84
C ALA A 148 33.50 24.44 1.81
N LEU A 149 32.58 24.83 2.71
CA LEU A 149 32.81 25.95 3.62
C LEU A 149 33.46 25.55 4.97
N ASP A 150 33.29 24.31 5.44
CA ASP A 150 33.96 23.85 6.67
C ASP A 150 35.47 23.62 6.49
N LYS A 151 35.97 23.49 5.25
CA LYS A 151 37.42 23.39 4.99
C LYS A 151 38.08 24.77 4.75
N ALA A 152 37.28 25.82 4.59
CA ALA A 152 37.76 27.19 4.45
C ALA A 152 37.81 27.95 5.79
N ALA A 153 37.04 27.50 6.80
CA ALA A 153 37.04 28.07 8.15
C ALA A 153 38.14 27.52 9.08
N SER A 154 38.92 26.52 8.64
CA SER A 154 40.03 25.93 9.41
C SER A 154 41.43 26.39 8.94
N LEU A 155 41.52 27.48 8.17
CA LEU A 155 42.80 27.99 7.63
C LEU A 155 43.07 29.48 7.92
N TRP A 156 42.38 30.10 8.89
CA TRP A 156 42.79 31.37 9.50
C TRP A 156 42.52 31.34 11.00
#